data_AF-A0AAW8KSA6-F1
#
_entry.id   AF-A0AAW8KSA6-F1
#
_cell.length_a   1.000
_cell.length_b   1.000
_cell.length_c   1.000
_cell.angle_alpha   90.00
_cell.angle_beta   90.00
_cell.angle_gamma   90.00
#
_symmetry.space_group_name_H-M   'P 1'
#
loop_
_entity.id
_entity.type
_entity.pdbx_description
1 polymer ?
#
loop_
_entity_poly.entity_id
_entity_poly.type
_entity_poly.pdbx_seq_one_letter_code
_entity_poly.pdbx_strand_id
1 'polypeptide(L)'
;VTVNLAFDENSIAAQNVWVIDAQDLATLKFRVLSVVQDEDHQFTITAVEYNQNKFDAIDKGAHYIDVPISIVNPNIQEPVSNIVITSEDRVDQGINVATMVVSWTQAKGAVKYQVEWRKDDGSWIKLPITGNNSIEVPGIYAGNYQAKVTAINVSDISSLTAYSTLTKLVGKQGLPPALAFIQATGILFGMRLNWGFPSTGALDTAYTEIQVSPDGKSNIAQLGLFAYPTSTHTIQGLQPNLTQYYRGRLIDRIGNIGPWSDWTSATTSADASEILEILEGKISETELSQDLQTKIDHIDNIDAQIPGIIQDIKNTKDQIAQEVRDRQAEVKATQDQISQEVTDRQNAIQQAKDGLSQQIIDGDESVLEVVETVKKSSEDGIAAVQQDIKVVANDLSLVAEKTDGVYAQLNPPLIGSELDLIGNDQGFAGTWSVQSAIIEGDLALSKRIDTTVVEVDDLRAYA
;
A
#
# COMPACT_ATOMS: atom_id res chain seq x y z
N VAL A 1 65.75 18.52 77.22
CA VAL A 1 66.07 17.63 78.36
C VAL A 1 66.32 18.51 79.57
N THR A 2 65.49 18.40 80.60
CA THR A 2 65.64 19.16 81.84
C THR A 2 66.11 18.19 82.91
N VAL A 3 67.27 18.43 83.50
CA VAL A 3 67.81 17.57 84.56
C VAL A 3 67.19 18.02 85.87
N ASN A 4 66.39 17.15 86.50
CA ASN A 4 65.66 17.52 87.72
C ASN A 4 66.52 17.48 89.00
N LEU A 5 67.76 17.00 88.92
CA LEU A 5 68.73 17.02 90.02
C LEU A 5 70.08 17.52 89.50
N ALA A 6 70.64 18.53 90.16
CA ALA A 6 72.01 18.97 89.88
C ALA A 6 72.99 17.83 90.21
N PHE A 7 73.89 17.52 89.27
CA PHE A 7 74.99 16.59 89.51
C PHE A 7 76.09 17.31 90.30
N ASP A 8 76.78 16.60 91.17
CA ASP A 8 77.89 17.16 91.95
C ASP A 8 79.08 17.44 91.01
N GLU A 9 79.69 18.63 91.06
CA GLU A 9 80.59 19.18 90.02
C GLU A 9 81.84 18.31 89.76
N ASN A 10 82.24 17.47 90.72
CA ASN A 10 83.38 16.55 90.61
C ASN A 10 83.00 15.07 90.52
N SER A 11 81.71 14.74 90.37
CA SER A 11 81.23 13.34 90.32
C SER A 11 81.28 12.71 88.93
N ILE A 12 81.57 13.51 87.89
CA ILE A 12 81.55 13.06 86.49
C ILE A 12 82.91 13.35 85.84
N ALA A 13 83.57 12.32 85.35
CA ALA A 13 84.84 12.45 84.64
C ALA A 13 84.64 13.09 83.26
N ALA A 14 85.66 13.84 82.81
CA ALA A 14 85.70 14.37 81.44
C ALA A 14 85.64 13.22 80.42
N GLN A 15 84.90 13.43 79.32
CA GLN A 15 84.70 12.48 78.20
C GLN A 15 83.75 11.29 78.45
N ASN A 16 82.92 11.33 79.48
CA ASN A 16 81.85 10.34 79.64
C ASN A 16 80.79 10.45 78.52
N VAL A 17 80.31 9.29 78.05
CA VAL A 17 79.21 9.17 77.09
C VAL A 17 77.89 9.18 77.83
N TRP A 18 76.96 10.00 77.36
CA TRP A 18 75.63 10.15 77.94
C TRP A 18 74.58 9.44 77.08
N VAL A 19 73.60 8.81 77.72
CA VAL A 19 72.43 8.23 77.05
C VAL A 19 71.15 8.80 77.67
N ILE A 20 70.12 9.01 76.86
CA ILE A 20 68.82 9.52 77.29
C ILE A 20 67.83 8.35 77.25
N ASP A 21 67.14 8.12 78.36
CA ASP A 21 66.07 7.14 78.51
C ASP A 21 64.75 7.89 78.70
N ALA A 22 63.71 7.54 77.94
CA ALA A 22 62.41 8.19 77.99
C ALA A 22 61.26 7.16 78.02
N GLN A 23 60.07 7.60 78.45
CA GLN A 23 58.92 6.73 78.64
C GLN A 23 58.42 6.08 77.33
N ASP A 24 58.72 6.71 76.20
CA ASP A 24 58.36 6.35 74.82
C ASP A 24 59.56 5.96 73.95
N LEU A 25 60.79 6.03 74.47
CA LEU A 25 62.02 5.62 73.80
C LEU A 25 62.99 5.08 74.83
N ALA A 26 62.98 3.75 75.00
CA ALA A 26 63.77 3.08 76.02
C ALA A 26 65.20 2.79 75.54
N THR A 27 66.16 2.92 76.45
CA THR A 27 67.55 2.50 76.19
C THR A 27 67.67 0.99 76.11
N LEU A 28 68.33 0.51 75.05
CA LEU A 28 68.66 -0.91 74.90
C LEU A 28 70.03 -1.19 75.50
N LYS A 29 70.12 -2.27 76.27
CA LYS A 29 71.40 -2.75 76.81
C LYS A 29 71.99 -3.76 75.84
N PHE A 30 73.27 -3.61 75.53
CA PHE A 30 74.00 -4.55 74.71
C PHE A 30 75.23 -5.06 75.46
N ARG A 31 75.54 -6.34 75.33
CA ARG A 31 76.85 -6.88 75.70
C ARG A 31 77.76 -6.77 74.48
N VAL A 32 78.72 -5.87 74.57
CA VAL A 32 79.75 -5.69 73.54
C VAL A 32 80.58 -6.97 73.43
N LEU A 33 80.73 -7.47 72.21
CA LEU A 33 81.56 -8.62 71.87
C LEU A 33 82.89 -8.17 71.27
N SER A 34 82.87 -7.17 70.39
CA SER A 34 84.06 -6.56 69.82
C SER A 34 83.86 -5.08 69.54
N VAL A 35 84.96 -4.35 69.58
CA VAL A 35 85.06 -2.97 69.11
C VAL A 35 86.23 -2.94 68.13
N VAL A 36 85.94 -2.59 66.89
CA VAL A 36 86.95 -2.40 65.83
C VAL A 36 86.90 -0.93 65.45
N GLN A 37 88.05 -0.26 65.47
CA GLN A 37 88.14 1.09 64.95
C GLN A 37 88.41 1.02 63.45
N ASP A 38 87.50 1.57 62.64
CA ASP A 38 87.60 1.51 61.19
C ASP A 38 88.38 2.72 60.64
N GLU A 39 88.14 3.92 61.17
CA GLU A 39 88.83 5.17 60.85
C GLU A 39 88.99 6.04 62.12
N ASP A 40 89.69 7.17 62.05
CA ASP A 40 89.82 8.10 63.19
C ASP A 40 88.44 8.49 63.71
N HIS A 41 88.17 8.07 64.96
CA HIS A 41 86.92 8.28 65.70
C HIS A 41 85.66 7.54 65.19
N GLN A 42 85.81 6.55 64.29
CA GLN A 42 84.71 5.63 63.94
C GLN A 42 84.98 4.22 64.47
N PHE A 43 84.01 3.68 65.22
CA PHE A 43 84.10 2.36 65.82
C PHE A 43 82.92 1.49 65.39
N THR A 44 83.21 0.37 64.75
CA THR A 44 82.24 -0.71 64.59
C THR A 44 82.20 -1.54 65.87
N ILE A 45 81.05 -1.52 66.54
CA ILE A 45 80.80 -2.30 67.75
C ILE A 45 79.94 -3.51 67.37
N THR A 46 80.49 -4.72 67.46
CA THR A 46 79.66 -5.93 67.39
C THR A 46 79.21 -6.26 68.80
N ALA A 47 77.91 -6.33 69.03
CA ALA A 47 77.34 -6.60 70.34
C ALA A 47 76.11 -7.50 70.22
N VAL A 48 75.80 -8.23 71.29
CA VAL A 48 74.56 -9.01 71.42
C VAL A 48 73.64 -8.25 72.36
N GLU A 49 72.37 -8.15 71.98
CA GLU A 49 71.36 -7.51 72.80
C GLU A 49 71.20 -8.22 74.15
N TYR A 50 71.19 -7.43 75.21
CA TYR A 50 70.95 -7.86 76.58
C TYR A 50 69.57 -7.41 77.02
N ASN A 51 68.62 -8.34 76.95
CA ASN A 51 67.29 -8.18 77.56
C ASN A 51 67.25 -8.94 78.90
N GLN A 52 67.08 -8.22 80.01
CA GLN A 52 67.03 -8.82 81.36
C GLN A 52 65.75 -9.63 81.58
N ASN A 53 64.66 -9.29 80.89
CA ASN A 53 63.35 -9.92 81.07
C ASN A 53 63.26 -11.30 80.37
N LYS A 54 64.22 -11.64 79.50
CA LYS A 54 64.26 -12.96 78.83
C LYS A 54 64.40 -14.11 79.81
N PHE A 55 65.06 -13.90 80.95
CA PHE A 55 65.23 -14.93 81.97
C PHE A 55 63.90 -15.23 82.69
N ASP A 56 63.13 -14.19 83.07
CA ASP A 56 61.79 -14.38 83.65
C ASP A 56 60.80 -14.99 82.65
N ALA A 57 60.88 -14.64 81.36
CA ALA A 57 60.04 -15.23 80.32
C ALA A 57 60.33 -16.73 80.12
N ILE A 58 61.60 -17.16 80.21
CA ILE A 58 62.03 -18.56 80.10
C ILE A 58 61.71 -19.35 81.38
N ASP A 59 61.98 -18.78 82.56
CA ASP A 59 61.86 -19.48 83.85
C ASP A 59 60.40 -19.53 84.37
N LYS A 60 59.54 -18.59 83.97
CA LYS A 60 58.15 -18.48 84.46
C LYS A 60 57.09 -18.51 83.36
N GLY A 61 57.48 -18.71 82.09
CA GLY A 61 56.56 -18.87 80.96
C GLY A 61 55.75 -17.62 80.60
N ALA A 62 56.19 -16.43 81.00
CA ALA A 62 55.47 -15.19 80.72
C ALA A 62 55.72 -14.70 79.28
N HIS A 63 54.63 -14.37 78.57
CA HIS A 63 54.68 -13.78 77.22
C HIS A 63 55.22 -12.34 77.27
N TYR A 64 56.16 -12.03 76.39
CA TYR A 64 56.80 -10.72 76.30
C TYR A 64 56.24 -9.90 75.12
N ILE A 65 56.10 -8.58 75.35
CA ILE A 65 55.69 -7.59 74.35
C ILE A 65 56.91 -6.71 74.07
N ASP A 66 57.39 -6.70 72.82
CA ASP A 66 58.41 -5.75 72.37
C ASP A 66 57.88 -4.31 72.46
N VAL A 67 58.64 -3.43 73.09
CA VAL A 67 58.38 -1.98 73.04
C VAL A 67 58.89 -1.43 71.70
N PRO A 68 58.12 -0.58 71.00
CA PRO A 68 58.52 -0.08 69.70
C PRO A 68 59.77 0.80 69.80
N ILE A 69 60.81 0.46 69.04
CA ILE A 69 62.15 1.08 69.08
C ILE A 69 62.41 2.13 67.97
N SER A 70 61.36 2.55 67.24
CA SER A 70 61.47 3.56 66.19
C SER A 70 60.18 4.37 66.04
N ILE A 71 60.33 5.69 65.95
CA ILE A 71 59.27 6.60 65.50
C ILE A 71 59.51 6.85 64.01
N VAL A 72 58.75 6.20 63.14
CA VAL A 72 58.72 6.53 61.72
C VAL A 72 57.83 7.77 61.57
N ASN A 73 58.43 8.93 61.30
CA ASN A 73 57.70 10.08 60.77
C ASN A 73 57.71 9.96 59.24
N PRO A 74 56.66 9.41 58.59
CA PRO A 74 56.56 9.51 57.14
C PRO A 74 56.62 10.99 56.73
N ASN A 75 56.96 11.31 55.48
CA ASN A 75 56.93 12.68 54.94
C ASN A 75 55.50 13.26 55.05
N ILE A 76 55.12 13.71 56.24
CA ILE A 76 53.79 14.19 56.59
C ILE A 76 53.75 15.67 56.25
N GLN A 77 52.76 16.05 55.44
CA GLN A 77 52.42 17.45 55.27
C GLN A 77 51.90 17.97 56.63
N GLU A 78 52.55 19.01 57.17
CA GLU A 78 52.09 19.68 58.38
C GLU A 78 50.67 20.24 58.16
N PRO A 79 49.76 20.18 59.16
CA PRO A 79 48.47 20.84 59.07
C PRO A 79 48.63 22.36 59.05
N VAL A 80 47.62 23.06 58.50
CA VAL A 80 47.57 24.52 58.61
C VAL A 80 47.36 24.96 60.05
N SER A 81 47.80 26.16 60.39
CA SER A 81 47.57 26.80 61.67
C SER A 81 46.78 28.11 61.50
N ASN A 82 46.23 28.62 62.60
CA ASN A 82 45.50 29.89 62.66
C ASN A 82 44.38 30.00 61.63
N ILE A 83 43.46 29.03 61.59
CA ILE A 83 42.26 29.15 60.75
C ILE A 83 41.34 30.20 61.39
N VAL A 84 41.24 31.37 60.75
CA VAL A 84 40.42 32.49 61.20
C VAL A 84 39.25 32.66 60.24
N ILE A 85 38.06 32.78 60.82
CA ILE A 85 36.83 33.12 60.11
C ILE A 85 36.48 34.56 60.43
N THR A 86 36.34 35.40 59.41
CA THR A 86 35.82 36.76 59.51
C THR A 86 34.65 36.94 58.54
N SER A 87 33.95 38.06 58.65
CA SER A 87 32.96 38.49 57.67
C SER A 87 33.26 39.90 57.19
N GLU A 88 33.11 40.13 55.90
CA GLU A 88 33.13 41.45 55.29
C GLU A 88 31.74 41.76 54.73
N ASP A 89 31.25 42.96 55.02
CA ASP A 89 30.00 43.46 54.46
C ASP A 89 30.33 44.30 53.24
N ARG A 90 29.88 43.87 52.06
CA ARG A 90 29.97 44.68 50.85
C ARG A 90 28.59 45.24 50.52
N VAL A 91 28.52 46.56 50.32
CA VAL A 91 27.34 47.18 49.71
C VAL A 91 27.47 47.07 48.20
N ASP A 92 26.70 46.18 47.60
CA ASP A 92 26.60 46.03 46.15
C ASP A 92 25.23 46.54 45.70
N GLN A 93 25.20 47.61 44.90
CA GLN A 93 23.97 48.25 44.40
C GLN A 93 22.93 48.58 45.50
N GLY A 94 23.39 48.99 46.68
CA GLY A 94 22.51 49.35 47.81
C GLY A 94 22.08 48.20 48.71
N ILE A 95 22.60 46.98 48.51
CA ILE A 95 22.31 45.79 49.34
C ILE A 95 23.56 45.38 50.11
N ASN A 96 23.44 45.17 51.43
CA ASN A 96 24.51 44.59 52.25
C ASN A 96 24.58 43.07 51.98
N VAL A 97 25.69 42.61 51.38
CA VAL A 97 26.04 41.20 51.21
C VAL A 97 27.15 40.86 52.19
N ALA A 98 26.80 40.11 53.23
CA ALA A 98 27.79 39.53 54.15
C ALA A 98 28.54 38.39 53.46
N THR A 99 29.87 38.50 53.40
CA THR A 99 30.77 37.51 52.81
C THR A 99 31.65 36.92 53.91
N MET A 100 31.59 35.61 54.10
CA MET A 100 32.50 34.92 55.01
C MET A 100 33.86 34.77 54.37
N VAL A 101 34.91 35.18 55.07
CA VAL A 101 36.30 34.99 54.68
C VAL A 101 36.90 33.96 55.64
N VAL A 102 37.39 32.85 55.10
CA VAL A 102 38.15 31.85 55.88
C VAL A 102 39.60 31.97 55.45
N SER A 103 40.50 32.25 56.39
CA SER A 103 41.94 32.43 56.14
C SER A 103 42.77 31.56 57.08
N TRP A 104 43.98 31.19 56.67
CA TRP A 104 44.89 30.37 57.48
C TRP A 104 46.36 30.69 57.19
N THR A 105 47.24 30.32 58.11
CA THR A 105 48.69 30.41 57.90
C THR A 105 49.15 29.27 57.00
N GLN A 106 50.02 29.57 56.03
CA GLN A 106 50.60 28.58 55.14
C GLN A 106 51.35 27.50 55.92
N ALA A 107 50.91 26.24 55.77
CA ALA A 107 51.65 25.09 56.26
C ALA A 107 52.94 24.87 55.45
N LYS A 108 54.03 24.49 56.12
CA LYS A 108 55.32 24.24 55.48
C LYS A 108 55.19 23.16 54.41
N GLY A 109 55.64 23.45 53.18
CA GLY A 109 55.61 22.50 52.06
C GLY A 109 54.25 22.34 51.35
N ALA A 110 53.19 22.99 51.84
CA ALA A 110 51.87 22.94 51.22
C ALA A 110 51.82 23.83 49.97
N VAL A 111 51.21 23.32 48.90
CA VAL A 111 50.97 24.05 47.64
C VAL A 111 49.50 24.22 47.31
N LYS A 112 48.62 23.45 47.96
CA LYS A 112 47.17 23.57 47.80
C LYS A 112 46.43 23.16 49.06
N TYR A 113 45.17 23.57 49.16
CA TYR A 113 44.32 23.41 50.34
C TYR A 113 42.93 22.94 49.94
N GLN A 114 42.43 21.93 50.66
CA GLN A 114 41.02 21.54 50.62
C GLN A 114 40.30 22.21 51.78
N VAL A 115 39.28 23.01 51.49
CA VAL A 115 38.47 23.71 52.49
C VAL A 115 37.05 23.13 52.51
N GLU A 116 36.53 22.91 53.71
CA GLU A 116 35.13 22.61 53.95
C GLU A 116 34.62 23.53 55.08
N TRP A 117 33.35 23.94 55.02
CA TRP A 117 32.74 24.75 56.06
C TRP A 117 31.32 24.28 56.37
N ARG A 118 30.81 24.62 57.55
CA ARG A 118 29.42 24.40 57.94
C ARG A 118 28.88 25.59 58.73
N LYS A 119 27.56 25.74 58.71
CA LYS A 119 26.79 26.68 59.54
C LYS A 119 25.99 25.88 60.56
N ASP A 120 26.07 26.29 61.82
CA ASP A 120 25.48 25.64 62.98
C ASP A 120 25.77 24.13 62.96
N ASP A 121 24.77 23.28 63.20
CA ASP A 121 24.89 21.82 63.15
C ASP A 121 24.64 21.22 61.75
N GLY A 122 24.75 22.03 60.70
CA GLY A 122 24.54 21.62 59.31
C GLY A 122 25.66 20.72 58.75
N SER A 123 25.41 20.18 57.56
CA SER A 123 26.37 19.38 56.79
C SER A 123 27.61 20.19 56.37
N TRP A 124 28.76 19.52 56.28
CA TRP A 124 29.98 20.11 55.72
C TRP A 124 29.83 20.34 54.21
N ILE A 125 30.02 21.57 53.79
CA ILE A 125 30.03 21.99 52.39
C ILE A 125 31.49 22.05 51.92
N LYS A 126 31.81 21.23 50.91
CA LYS A 126 33.15 21.13 50.33
C LYS A 126 33.34 22.12 49.19
N LEU A 127 34.37 22.95 49.29
CA LEU A 127 34.75 23.91 48.26
C LEU A 127 35.76 23.30 47.27
N PRO A 128 35.95 23.89 46.08
CA PRO A 128 37.06 23.54 45.20
C PRO A 128 38.42 23.69 45.90
N ILE A 129 39.40 22.85 45.52
CA ILE A 129 40.78 22.97 46.00
C ILE A 129 41.34 24.32 45.57
N THR A 130 42.02 25.02 46.49
CA THR A 130 42.61 26.33 46.25
C THR A 130 44.11 26.33 46.51
N GLY A 131 44.87 27.14 45.76
CA GLY A 131 46.28 27.44 46.05
C GLY A 131 46.45 28.65 47.00
N ASN A 132 45.37 29.39 47.26
CA ASN A 132 45.39 30.56 48.14
C ASN A 132 45.30 30.17 49.61
N ASN A 133 45.71 31.07 50.50
CA ASN A 133 45.60 30.92 51.95
C ASN A 133 44.28 31.49 52.52
N SER A 134 43.34 31.83 51.64
CA SER A 134 41.99 32.24 52.01
C SER A 134 40.96 31.83 50.96
N ILE A 135 39.71 31.74 51.39
CA ILE A 135 38.53 31.62 50.52
C ILE A 135 37.44 32.59 50.96
N GLU A 136 36.56 32.93 50.02
CA GLU A 136 35.40 33.79 50.24
C GLU A 136 34.12 33.03 49.91
N VAL A 137 33.13 33.14 50.80
CA VAL A 137 31.79 32.58 50.64
C VAL A 137 30.79 33.74 50.76
N PRO A 138 30.29 34.28 49.64
CA PRO A 138 29.35 35.41 49.66
C PRO A 138 27.94 34.96 50.06
N GLY A 139 27.15 35.88 50.62
CA GLY A 139 25.73 35.68 50.90
C GLY A 139 25.47 34.79 52.10
N ILE A 140 26.28 34.91 53.15
CA ILE A 140 26.08 34.13 54.38
C ILE A 140 24.92 34.68 55.21
N TYR A 141 24.23 33.77 55.89
CA TYR A 141 23.22 34.10 56.90
C TYR A 141 23.86 34.22 58.27
N ALA A 142 23.21 34.88 59.21
CA ALA A 142 23.70 34.87 60.57
C ALA A 142 23.64 33.47 61.18
N GLY A 143 24.71 33.10 61.89
CA GLY A 143 24.85 31.78 62.51
C GLY A 143 26.26 31.54 63.00
N ASN A 144 26.49 30.33 63.51
CA ASN A 144 27.80 29.90 63.97
C ASN A 144 28.52 29.14 62.85
N TYR A 145 29.67 29.61 62.43
CA TYR A 145 30.43 29.03 61.33
C TYR A 145 31.65 28.29 61.84
N GLN A 146 31.93 27.14 61.23
CA GLN A 146 33.16 26.39 61.45
C GLN A 146 33.72 25.96 60.10
N ALA A 147 35.04 26.12 59.94
CA ALA A 147 35.78 25.67 58.78
C ALA A 147 36.78 24.60 59.19
N LYS A 148 37.09 23.71 58.25
CA LYS A 148 38.19 22.77 58.37
C LYS A 148 39.02 22.79 57.10
N VAL A 149 40.33 22.73 57.26
CA VAL A 149 41.29 22.91 56.17
C VAL A 149 42.33 21.79 56.23
N THR A 150 42.56 21.18 55.08
CA THR A 150 43.58 20.15 54.87
C THR A 150 44.64 20.70 53.91
N ALA A 151 45.90 20.71 54.34
CA ALA A 151 47.04 21.11 53.51
C ALA A 151 47.49 19.94 52.64
N ILE A 152 47.91 20.22 51.40
CA ILE A 152 48.39 19.21 50.46
C ILE A 152 49.69 19.70 49.82
N ASN A 153 50.72 18.85 49.83
CA ASN A 153 52.03 19.18 49.25
C ASN A 153 52.11 18.86 47.74
N VAL A 154 53.27 19.15 47.13
CA VAL A 154 53.53 18.89 45.70
C VAL A 154 53.42 17.42 45.29
N SER A 155 53.52 16.50 46.25
CA SER A 155 53.42 15.05 46.03
C SER A 155 52.03 14.51 46.38
N ASP A 156 51.03 15.38 46.50
CA ASP A 156 49.64 15.05 46.85
C ASP A 156 49.43 14.42 48.24
N ILE A 157 50.42 14.54 49.13
CA ILE A 157 50.29 14.08 50.51
C ILE A 157 49.50 15.12 51.32
N SER A 158 48.42 14.66 51.93
CA SER A 158 47.53 15.48 52.76
C SER A 158 47.99 15.51 54.22
N SER A 159 47.79 16.64 54.89
CA SER A 159 47.92 16.74 56.34
C SER A 159 46.75 16.10 57.08
N LEU A 160 46.85 16.01 58.41
CA LEU A 160 45.66 15.94 59.25
C LEU A 160 44.80 17.21 59.05
N THR A 161 43.50 17.10 59.23
CA THR A 161 42.57 18.22 59.09
C THR A 161 42.64 19.14 60.31
N ALA A 162 42.89 20.42 60.09
CA ALA A 162 42.80 21.46 61.12
C ALA A 162 41.42 22.10 61.13
N TYR A 163 40.91 22.46 62.31
CA TYR A 163 39.60 23.09 62.49
C TYR A 163 39.75 24.53 62.97
N SER A 164 38.89 25.41 62.50
CA SER A 164 38.69 26.73 63.10
C SER A 164 37.97 26.61 64.45
N THR A 165 38.07 27.66 65.25
CA THR A 165 37.10 27.90 66.32
C THR A 165 35.73 28.17 65.71
N LEU A 166 34.67 27.78 66.43
CA LEU A 166 33.31 28.13 66.07
C LEU A 166 33.14 29.65 66.19
N THR A 167 32.80 30.31 65.08
CA THR A 167 32.78 31.77 64.99
C THR A 167 31.38 32.25 64.62
N LYS A 168 30.78 33.08 65.46
CA LYS A 168 29.47 33.68 65.18
C LYS A 168 29.63 34.83 64.20
N LEU A 169 29.04 34.69 63.02
CA LEU A 169 29.01 35.76 62.02
C LEU A 169 27.63 36.41 61.99
N VAL A 170 27.62 37.72 61.78
CA VAL A 170 26.40 38.51 61.55
C VAL A 170 26.21 38.56 60.05
N GLY A 171 25.48 37.59 59.51
CA GLY A 171 25.06 37.59 58.10
C GLY A 171 23.65 38.16 57.93
N LYS A 172 23.03 37.90 56.77
CA LYS A 172 21.63 38.26 56.54
C LYS A 172 20.72 37.60 57.60
N GLN A 173 19.81 38.38 58.18
CA GLN A 173 18.83 37.97 59.17
C GLN A 173 17.43 37.96 58.56
N GLY A 174 16.65 36.91 58.81
CA GLY A 174 15.24 36.81 58.40
C GLY A 174 14.97 35.86 57.23
N LEU A 175 13.68 35.57 57.01
CA LEU A 175 13.19 34.81 55.86
C LEU A 175 13.37 35.63 54.56
N PRO A 176 13.37 34.99 53.38
CA PRO A 176 13.26 35.70 52.11
C PRO A 176 12.05 36.65 52.15
N PRO A 177 12.15 37.84 51.56
CA PRO A 177 11.05 38.79 51.54
C PRO A 177 9.88 38.26 50.69
N ALA A 178 8.71 38.87 50.82
CA ALA A 178 7.60 38.64 49.90
C ALA A 178 8.00 39.04 48.46
N LEU A 179 7.29 38.52 47.46
CA LEU A 179 7.33 39.08 46.11
C LEU A 179 6.95 40.57 46.15
N ALA A 180 7.63 41.39 45.34
CA ALA A 180 7.29 42.80 45.20
C ALA A 180 5.88 42.99 44.61
N PHE A 181 5.52 42.11 43.66
CA PHE A 181 4.17 41.97 43.14
C PHE A 181 4.02 40.61 42.45
N ILE A 182 2.77 40.19 42.26
CA ILE A 182 2.36 39.17 41.30
C ILE A 182 1.12 39.66 40.58
N GLN A 183 1.06 39.47 39.27
CA GLN A 183 -0.04 39.90 38.41
C GLN A 183 -0.38 38.78 37.43
N ALA A 184 -1.67 38.54 37.23
CA ALA A 184 -2.19 37.66 36.21
C ALA A 184 -2.84 38.49 35.09
N THR A 185 -2.69 38.05 33.84
CA THR A 185 -3.32 38.65 32.66
C THR A 185 -3.89 37.53 31.81
N GLY A 186 -5.20 37.57 31.54
CA GLY A 186 -5.83 36.66 30.59
C GLY A 186 -5.35 36.92 29.18
N ILE A 187 -5.05 35.84 28.44
CA ILE A 187 -4.76 35.87 27.01
C ILE A 187 -5.65 34.84 26.31
N LEU A 188 -5.73 34.86 24.97
CA LEU A 188 -6.47 33.86 24.22
C LEU A 188 -6.00 32.45 24.58
N PHE A 189 -6.92 31.62 25.06
CA PHE A 189 -6.66 30.24 25.51
C PHE A 189 -5.54 30.10 26.55
N GLY A 190 -5.31 31.12 27.39
CA GLY A 190 -4.21 31.08 28.34
C GLY A 190 -4.20 32.16 29.40
N MET A 191 -3.18 32.10 30.26
CA MET A 191 -2.90 33.09 31.30
C MET A 191 -1.42 33.45 31.27
N ARG A 192 -1.09 34.74 31.35
CA ARG A 192 0.28 35.21 31.56
C ARG A 192 0.42 35.73 32.98
N LEU A 193 1.43 35.22 33.69
CA LEU A 193 1.81 35.64 35.03
C LEU A 193 3.09 36.45 34.97
N ASN A 194 3.13 37.57 35.69
CA ASN A 194 4.33 38.37 35.90
C ASN A 194 4.51 38.61 37.39
N TRP A 195 5.73 38.48 37.90
CA TRP A 195 6.06 38.77 39.29
C TRP A 195 7.38 39.51 39.42
N GLY A 196 7.50 40.29 40.49
CA GLY A 196 8.66 41.11 40.77
C GLY A 196 9.41 40.65 42.02
N PHE A 197 10.73 40.74 41.99
CA PHE A 197 11.57 40.61 43.18
C PHE A 197 11.69 41.98 43.86
N PRO A 198 11.66 42.06 45.21
CA PRO A 198 11.91 43.32 45.91
C PRO A 198 13.33 43.81 45.66
N SER A 199 13.51 45.13 45.65
CA SER A 199 14.79 45.80 45.39
C SER A 199 15.87 45.48 46.42
N THR A 200 15.51 44.95 47.59
CA THR A 200 16.44 44.52 48.64
C THR A 200 16.05 43.15 49.17
N GLY A 201 17.04 42.30 49.42
CA GLY A 201 16.85 41.05 50.15
C GLY A 201 16.34 39.86 49.33
N ALA A 202 16.29 39.93 47.99
CA ALA A 202 15.90 38.81 47.14
C ALA A 202 17.04 38.15 46.34
N LEU A 203 18.27 38.67 46.41
CA LEU A 203 19.43 38.17 45.62
C LEU A 203 19.83 36.72 45.93
N ASP A 204 19.47 36.24 47.11
CA ASP A 204 19.70 34.89 47.62
C ASP A 204 18.53 33.92 47.34
N THR A 205 17.50 34.38 46.62
CA THR A 205 16.41 33.53 46.14
C THR A 205 16.98 32.43 45.24
N ALA A 206 16.58 31.19 45.49
CA ALA A 206 16.76 30.07 44.57
C ALA A 206 15.55 29.92 43.65
N TYR A 207 14.33 29.97 44.21
CA TYR A 207 13.10 29.74 43.47
C TYR A 207 11.96 30.69 43.89
N THR A 208 11.08 31.00 42.94
CA THR A 208 9.73 31.50 43.21
C THR A 208 8.77 30.33 43.12
N GLU A 209 8.06 30.02 44.20
CA GLU A 209 6.95 29.06 44.18
C GLU A 209 5.67 29.80 43.81
N ILE A 210 4.94 29.29 42.81
CA ILE A 210 3.62 29.81 42.44
C ILE A 210 2.57 28.73 42.72
N GLN A 211 1.45 29.15 43.30
CA GLN A 211 0.26 28.34 43.48
C GLN A 211 -0.89 28.87 42.64
N VAL A 212 -1.80 27.98 42.26
CA VAL A 212 -3.03 28.27 41.54
C VAL A 212 -4.24 27.72 42.31
N SER A 213 -5.35 28.42 42.22
CA SER A 213 -6.64 28.03 42.78
C SER A 213 -7.79 28.56 41.91
N PRO A 214 -8.92 27.86 41.80
CA PRO A 214 -10.10 28.36 41.11
C PRO A 214 -10.76 29.57 41.80
N ASP A 215 -10.56 29.75 43.12
CA ASP A 215 -11.27 30.75 43.94
C ASP A 215 -10.38 31.48 44.97
N GLY A 216 -9.08 31.15 45.03
CA GLY A 216 -8.13 31.67 46.02
C GLY A 216 -8.31 31.09 47.44
N LYS A 217 -9.13 30.06 47.61
CA LYS A 217 -9.50 29.50 48.93
C LYS A 217 -9.43 27.97 48.98
N SER A 218 -9.88 27.29 47.93
CA SER A 218 -9.98 25.84 47.83
C SER A 218 -9.14 25.30 46.68
N ASN A 219 -8.90 23.99 46.66
CA ASN A 219 -8.16 23.29 45.60
C ASN A 219 -6.83 23.95 45.23
N ILE A 220 -6.10 24.42 46.25
CA ILE A 220 -4.83 25.12 46.07
C ILE A 220 -3.78 24.10 45.64
N ALA A 221 -3.26 24.25 44.42
CA ALA A 221 -2.24 23.41 43.85
C ALA A 221 -0.97 24.21 43.56
N GLN A 222 0.19 23.56 43.64
CA GLN A 222 1.44 24.15 43.17
C GLN A 222 1.44 24.17 41.64
N LEU A 223 1.57 25.36 41.05
CA LEU A 223 1.76 25.51 39.61
C LEU A 223 3.20 25.15 39.21
N GLY A 224 4.18 25.64 39.98
CA GLY A 224 5.59 25.36 39.71
C GLY A 224 6.56 26.09 40.63
N LEU A 225 7.83 25.67 40.54
CA LEU A 225 9.00 26.35 41.10
C LEU A 225 9.81 26.95 39.96
N PHE A 226 9.98 28.27 39.96
CA PHE A 226 10.67 29.00 38.91
C PHE A 226 12.01 29.51 39.45
N ALA A 227 13.12 29.10 38.81
CA ALA A 227 14.46 29.49 39.26
C ALA A 227 14.65 31.01 39.18
N TYR A 228 15.24 31.62 40.21
CA TYR A 228 15.65 33.03 40.15
C TYR A 228 16.64 33.26 39.00
N PRO A 229 16.54 34.37 38.22
CA PRO A 229 15.63 35.51 38.37
C PRO A 229 14.39 35.45 37.47
N THR A 230 13.84 34.27 37.17
CA THR A 230 12.62 34.16 36.34
C THR A 230 11.50 35.00 36.96
N SER A 231 10.87 35.84 36.16
CA SER A 231 9.86 36.83 36.58
C SER A 231 8.54 36.73 35.81
N THR A 232 8.39 35.73 34.95
CA THR A 232 7.20 35.55 34.12
C THR A 232 6.96 34.08 33.78
N HIS A 233 5.70 33.71 33.55
CA HIS A 233 5.30 32.40 33.06
C HIS A 233 3.98 32.49 32.29
N THR A 234 3.87 31.77 31.17
CA THR A 234 2.66 31.70 30.36
C THR A 234 2.09 30.29 30.39
N ILE A 235 0.81 30.19 30.71
CA ILE A 235 0.00 28.98 30.70
C ILE A 235 -0.86 29.02 29.44
N GLN A 236 -0.82 27.97 28.63
CA GLN A 236 -1.62 27.84 27.40
C GLN A 236 -2.58 26.66 27.50
N GLY A 237 -3.56 26.60 26.59
CA GLY A 237 -4.53 25.50 26.52
C GLY A 237 -5.65 25.59 27.56
N LEU A 238 -5.91 26.78 28.10
CA LEU A 238 -7.03 27.02 29.02
C LEU A 238 -8.32 27.32 28.25
N GLN A 239 -9.46 26.97 28.85
CA GLN A 239 -10.77 27.31 28.31
C GLN A 239 -10.98 28.83 28.27
N PRO A 240 -11.75 29.37 27.32
CA PRO A 240 -12.14 30.79 27.32
C PRO A 240 -13.06 31.11 28.51
N ASN A 241 -13.03 32.36 29.00
CA ASN A 241 -13.79 32.83 30.16
C ASN A 241 -13.52 32.05 31.46
N LEU A 242 -12.31 31.50 31.62
CA LEU A 242 -11.89 30.79 32.82
C LEU A 242 -11.17 31.74 33.78
N THR A 243 -11.73 31.94 34.98
CA THR A 243 -11.09 32.70 36.05
C THR A 243 -10.22 31.80 36.92
N GLN A 244 -8.97 32.21 37.17
CA GLN A 244 -8.06 31.56 38.10
C GLN A 244 -7.35 32.57 39.00
N TYR A 245 -6.98 32.12 40.19
CA TYR A 245 -6.28 32.88 41.21
C TYR A 245 -4.88 32.33 41.40
N TYR A 246 -3.91 33.22 41.58
CA TYR A 246 -2.50 32.89 41.76
C TYR A 246 -1.89 33.65 42.94
N ARG A 247 -0.95 33.02 43.62
CA ARG A 247 -0.08 33.67 44.61
C ARG A 247 1.32 33.09 44.53
N GLY A 248 2.31 33.83 45.02
CA GLY A 248 3.69 33.37 45.00
C GLY A 248 4.47 33.68 46.26
N ARG A 249 5.60 32.99 46.46
CA ARG A 249 6.56 33.26 47.54
C ARG A 249 7.98 32.92 47.11
N LEU A 250 8.96 33.51 47.79
CA LEU A 250 10.38 33.29 47.54
C LEU A 250 10.95 32.20 48.45
N ILE A 251 11.81 31.35 47.89
CA ILE A 251 12.56 30.32 48.61
C ILE A 251 14.04 30.58 48.34
N ASP A 252 14.87 30.68 49.39
CA ASP A 252 16.31 30.92 49.24
C ASP A 252 17.13 29.65 48.93
N ARG A 253 18.41 29.85 48.65
CA ARG A 253 19.40 28.79 48.32
C ARG A 253 19.70 27.83 49.45
N ILE A 254 19.29 28.13 50.68
CA ILE A 254 19.49 27.25 51.85
C ILE A 254 18.17 26.71 52.40
N GLY A 255 17.06 26.95 51.69
CA GLY A 255 15.75 26.35 51.95
C GLY A 255 14.84 27.13 52.90
N ASN A 256 15.17 28.36 53.32
CA ASN A 256 14.19 29.16 54.05
C ASN A 256 13.11 29.68 53.10
N ILE A 257 11.89 29.78 53.62
CA ILE A 257 10.69 30.05 52.84
C ILE A 257 10.10 31.38 53.29
N GLY A 258 9.95 32.32 52.36
CA GLY A 258 9.34 33.62 52.58
C GLY A 258 7.82 33.58 52.70
N PRO A 259 7.19 34.71 53.07
CA PRO A 259 5.74 34.83 53.14
C PRO A 259 5.10 34.74 51.74
N TRP A 260 3.83 34.32 51.71
CA TRP A 260 2.99 34.39 50.51
C TRP A 260 2.67 35.84 50.14
N SER A 261 2.59 36.11 48.85
CA SER A 261 1.90 37.29 48.32
C SER A 261 0.39 37.18 48.58
N ASP A 262 -0.30 38.31 48.43
CA ASP A 262 -1.74 38.29 48.22
C ASP A 262 -2.09 37.52 46.93
N TRP A 263 -3.33 37.04 46.87
CA TRP A 263 -3.86 36.44 45.66
C TRP A 263 -4.11 37.51 44.59
N THR A 264 -3.67 37.24 43.37
CA THR A 264 -4.08 37.95 42.16
C THR A 264 -4.97 37.03 41.32
N SER A 265 -5.80 37.57 40.44
CA SER A 265 -6.62 36.77 39.53
C SER A 265 -6.78 37.45 38.18
N ALA A 266 -7.09 36.63 37.19
CA ALA A 266 -7.52 37.08 35.88
C ALA A 266 -8.42 36.02 35.23
N THR A 267 -9.11 36.43 34.17
CA THR A 267 -9.99 35.57 33.37
C THR A 267 -9.39 35.45 31.97
N THR A 268 -9.28 34.23 31.43
CA THR A 268 -8.77 34.00 30.06
C THR A 268 -9.60 34.77 29.03
N SER A 269 -8.96 35.26 27.96
CA SER A 269 -9.67 35.99 26.91
C SER A 269 -10.60 35.06 26.15
N ALA A 270 -11.78 35.57 25.82
CA ALA A 270 -12.76 34.96 24.92
C ALA A 270 -13.10 35.90 23.77
N ASP A 271 -12.29 36.94 23.54
CA ASP A 271 -12.55 37.91 22.50
C ASP A 271 -12.46 37.24 21.12
N ALA A 272 -13.58 37.22 20.40
CA ALA A 272 -13.65 36.70 19.05
C ALA A 272 -12.76 37.49 18.09
N SER A 273 -12.48 38.76 18.39
CA SER A 273 -11.61 39.64 17.59
C SER A 273 -10.18 39.12 17.57
N GLU A 274 -9.67 38.56 18.68
CA GLU A 274 -8.34 37.94 18.74
C GLU A 274 -8.26 36.67 17.87
N ILE A 275 -9.39 35.94 17.73
CA ILE A 275 -9.49 34.78 16.82
C ILE A 275 -9.60 35.26 15.36
N LEU A 276 -10.40 36.30 15.12
CA LEU A 276 -10.57 36.92 13.81
C LEU A 276 -9.23 37.45 13.27
N GLU A 277 -8.43 38.13 14.10
CA GLU A 277 -7.08 38.61 13.74
C GLU A 277 -6.12 37.44 13.40
N ILE A 278 -6.22 36.30 14.11
CA ILE A 278 -5.44 35.09 13.77
C ILE A 278 -5.88 34.48 12.42
N LEU A 279 -7.15 34.63 12.05
CA LEU A 279 -7.69 34.16 10.77
C LEU A 279 -7.48 35.18 9.64
N GLU A 280 -7.39 36.46 9.98
CA GLU A 280 -7.10 37.58 9.10
C GLU A 280 -5.68 37.41 8.52
N GLY A 281 -5.60 37.31 7.19
CA GLY A 281 -4.35 37.00 6.48
C GLY A 281 -3.97 35.51 6.40
N LYS A 282 -4.57 34.61 7.18
CA LYS A 282 -4.46 33.14 6.99
C LYS A 282 -5.45 32.59 5.95
N ILE A 283 -6.57 33.28 5.77
CA ILE A 283 -7.37 33.18 4.56
C ILE A 283 -6.92 34.36 3.72
N SER A 284 -5.84 34.17 2.95
CA SER A 284 -5.39 35.23 2.06
C SER A 284 -6.42 35.38 0.95
N GLU A 285 -6.79 36.63 0.64
CA GLU A 285 -7.61 36.96 -0.53
C GLU A 285 -7.00 36.34 -1.81
N THR A 286 -5.67 36.26 -1.86
CA THR A 286 -4.92 35.69 -2.98
C THR A 286 -5.15 34.20 -3.17
N GLU A 287 -5.06 33.38 -2.12
CA GLU A 287 -5.27 31.92 -2.26
C GLU A 287 -6.74 31.59 -2.56
N LEU A 288 -7.68 32.27 -1.89
CA LEU A 288 -9.10 32.11 -2.19
C LEU A 288 -9.45 32.60 -3.60
N SER A 289 -8.87 33.72 -4.05
CA SER A 289 -9.02 34.23 -5.41
C SER A 289 -8.42 33.28 -6.44
N GLN A 290 -7.24 32.71 -6.20
CA GLN A 290 -6.57 31.80 -7.14
C GLN A 290 -7.38 30.51 -7.34
N ASP A 291 -7.91 29.92 -6.26
CA ASP A 291 -8.75 28.71 -6.31
C ASP A 291 -10.08 28.98 -7.02
N LEU A 292 -10.70 30.14 -6.77
CA LEU A 292 -11.93 30.54 -7.44
C LEU A 292 -11.68 30.86 -8.92
N GLN A 293 -10.59 31.55 -9.25
CA GLN A 293 -10.21 31.90 -10.61
C GLN A 293 -9.89 30.64 -11.44
N THR A 294 -9.18 29.67 -10.86
CA THR A 294 -8.94 28.36 -11.50
C THR A 294 -10.25 27.64 -11.84
N LYS A 295 -11.25 27.68 -10.95
CA LYS A 295 -12.57 27.08 -11.21
C LYS A 295 -13.34 27.84 -12.29
N ILE A 296 -13.23 29.18 -12.33
CA ILE A 296 -13.84 30.03 -13.36
C ILE A 296 -13.20 29.77 -14.73
N ASP A 297 -11.87 29.71 -14.82
CA ASP A 297 -11.15 29.42 -16.07
C ASP A 297 -11.54 28.06 -16.66
N HIS A 298 -11.79 27.07 -15.80
CA HIS A 298 -12.26 25.75 -16.25
C HIS A 298 -13.69 25.82 -16.82
N ILE A 299 -14.57 26.65 -16.25
CA ILE A 299 -15.91 26.91 -16.80
C ILE A 299 -15.80 27.61 -18.15
N ASP A 300 -14.95 28.64 -18.26
CA ASP A 300 -14.72 29.37 -19.53
C ASP A 300 -14.18 28.43 -20.62
N ASN A 301 -13.33 27.47 -20.26
CA ASN A 301 -12.84 26.45 -21.19
C ASN A 301 -13.98 25.53 -21.70
N ILE A 302 -14.87 25.10 -20.80
CA ILE A 302 -16.03 24.29 -21.16
C ILE A 302 -16.96 25.08 -22.08
N ASP A 303 -17.24 26.35 -21.77
CA ASP A 303 -18.09 27.23 -22.57
C ASP A 303 -17.51 27.48 -23.97
N ALA A 304 -16.18 27.56 -24.10
CA ALA A 304 -15.52 27.67 -25.40
C ALA A 304 -15.64 26.39 -26.26
N GLN A 305 -15.75 25.20 -25.65
CA GLN A 305 -15.85 23.92 -26.38
C GLN A 305 -17.28 23.59 -26.83
N ILE A 306 -18.30 24.03 -26.09
CA ILE A 306 -19.72 23.75 -26.37
C ILE A 306 -20.14 24.10 -27.81
N PRO A 307 -19.79 25.27 -28.38
CA PRO A 307 -20.15 25.61 -29.76
C PRO A 307 -19.62 24.62 -30.82
N GLY A 308 -18.41 24.10 -30.62
CA GLY A 308 -17.81 23.09 -31.51
C GLY A 308 -18.58 21.77 -31.46
N ILE A 309 -18.88 21.29 -30.25
CA ILE A 309 -19.69 20.08 -30.03
C ILE A 309 -21.08 20.22 -30.66
N ILE A 310 -21.72 21.38 -30.54
CA ILE A 310 -23.02 21.66 -31.17
C ILE A 310 -22.91 21.57 -32.70
N GLN A 311 -21.83 22.07 -33.28
CA GLN A 311 -21.63 22.02 -34.73
C GLN A 311 -21.37 20.59 -35.22
N ASP A 312 -20.58 19.80 -34.49
CA ASP A 312 -20.32 18.40 -34.82
C ASP A 312 -21.60 17.56 -34.76
N ILE A 313 -22.45 17.79 -33.76
CA ILE A 313 -23.77 17.14 -33.65
C ILE A 313 -24.65 17.51 -34.85
N LYS A 314 -24.67 18.78 -35.27
CA LYS A 314 -25.43 19.21 -36.46
C LYS A 314 -24.92 18.55 -37.73
N ASN A 315 -23.60 18.55 -37.94
CA ASN A 315 -22.98 17.93 -39.11
C ASN A 315 -23.31 16.42 -39.17
N THR A 316 -23.18 15.72 -38.03
CA THR A 316 -23.50 14.29 -37.91
C THR A 316 -24.97 14.02 -38.21
N LYS A 317 -25.87 14.87 -37.69
CA LYS A 317 -27.31 14.76 -37.97
C LYS A 317 -27.63 14.93 -39.46
N ASP A 318 -26.99 15.90 -40.13
CA ASP A 318 -27.22 16.16 -41.55
C ASP A 318 -26.66 15.03 -42.43
N GLN A 319 -25.51 14.46 -42.06
CA GLN A 319 -24.94 13.28 -42.73
C GLN A 319 -25.86 12.06 -42.60
N ILE A 320 -26.35 11.76 -41.39
CA ILE A 320 -27.30 10.66 -41.18
C ILE A 320 -28.59 10.88 -41.99
N ALA A 321 -29.10 12.12 -42.02
CA ALA A 321 -30.30 12.44 -42.79
C ALA A 321 -30.09 12.25 -44.30
N GLN A 322 -28.88 12.56 -44.82
CA GLN A 322 -28.54 12.33 -46.21
C GLN A 322 -28.42 10.84 -46.52
N GLU A 323 -27.71 10.08 -45.68
CA GLU A 323 -27.56 8.64 -45.86
C GLU A 323 -28.90 7.89 -45.86
N VAL A 324 -29.84 8.30 -44.99
CA VAL A 324 -31.19 7.74 -44.99
C VAL A 324 -31.92 8.00 -46.31
N ARG A 325 -31.81 9.21 -46.88
CA ARG A 325 -32.41 9.53 -48.18
C ARG A 325 -31.80 8.70 -49.31
N ASP A 326 -30.48 8.54 -49.32
CA ASP A 326 -29.78 7.79 -50.36
C ASP A 326 -30.15 6.31 -50.31
N ARG A 327 -30.16 5.70 -49.11
CA ARG A 327 -30.59 4.31 -48.91
C ARG A 327 -32.06 4.10 -49.29
N GLN A 328 -32.94 5.05 -48.99
CA GLN A 328 -34.35 4.99 -49.42
C GLN A 328 -34.48 5.01 -50.95
N ALA A 329 -33.69 5.84 -51.63
CA ALA A 329 -33.68 5.90 -53.09
C ALA A 329 -33.16 4.59 -53.72
N GLU A 330 -32.07 4.03 -53.19
CA GLU A 330 -31.49 2.77 -53.67
C GLU A 330 -32.43 1.57 -53.46
N VAL A 331 -33.07 1.48 -52.28
CA VAL A 331 -34.08 0.45 -51.99
C VAL A 331 -35.26 0.59 -52.95
N LYS A 332 -35.74 1.81 -53.20
CA LYS A 332 -36.84 2.03 -54.14
C LYS A 332 -36.46 1.63 -55.56
N ALA A 333 -35.26 1.98 -56.03
CA ALA A 333 -34.78 1.60 -57.35
C ALA A 333 -34.69 0.07 -57.50
N THR A 334 -34.19 -0.62 -56.47
CA THR A 334 -34.13 -2.08 -56.43
C THR A 334 -35.53 -2.70 -56.45
N GLN A 335 -36.47 -2.12 -55.70
CA GLN A 335 -37.87 -2.55 -55.69
C GLN A 335 -38.52 -2.40 -57.07
N ASP A 336 -38.31 -1.26 -57.73
CA ASP A 336 -38.83 -1.00 -59.08
C ASP A 336 -38.25 -2.00 -60.10
N GLN A 337 -36.95 -2.32 -60.02
CA GLN A 337 -36.29 -3.34 -60.87
C GLN A 337 -36.85 -4.74 -60.64
N ILE A 338 -37.04 -5.15 -59.38
CA ILE A 338 -37.63 -6.46 -59.05
C ILE A 338 -39.07 -6.54 -59.58
N SER A 339 -39.87 -5.47 -59.42
CA SER A 339 -41.22 -5.43 -59.96
C SER A 339 -41.24 -5.58 -61.49
N GLN A 340 -40.33 -4.90 -62.20
CA GLN A 340 -40.22 -5.02 -63.65
C GLN A 340 -39.82 -6.44 -64.09
N GLU A 341 -38.79 -7.02 -63.47
CA GLU A 341 -38.34 -8.39 -63.76
C GLU A 341 -39.45 -9.43 -63.52
N VAL A 342 -40.27 -9.24 -62.47
CA VAL A 342 -41.42 -10.12 -62.20
C VAL A 342 -42.44 -10.02 -63.33
N THR A 343 -42.74 -8.82 -63.82
CA THR A 343 -43.65 -8.63 -64.97
C THR A 343 -43.06 -9.23 -66.25
N ASP A 344 -41.78 -9.03 -66.52
CA ASP A 344 -41.12 -9.56 -67.71
C ASP A 344 -41.11 -11.09 -67.70
N ARG A 345 -40.84 -11.72 -66.55
CA ARG A 345 -40.94 -13.18 -66.38
C ARG A 345 -42.36 -13.70 -66.54
N GLN A 346 -43.37 -12.99 -66.01
CA GLN A 346 -44.77 -13.36 -66.22
C GLN A 346 -45.13 -13.36 -67.71
N ASN A 347 -44.70 -12.33 -68.44
CA ASN A 347 -44.91 -12.24 -69.89
C ASN A 347 -44.18 -13.35 -70.65
N ALA A 348 -42.91 -13.62 -70.32
CA ALA A 348 -42.14 -14.70 -70.95
C ALA A 348 -42.75 -16.09 -70.70
N ILE A 349 -43.22 -16.34 -69.47
CA ILE A 349 -43.93 -17.59 -69.13
C ILE A 349 -45.22 -17.71 -69.94
N GLN A 350 -45.99 -16.62 -70.08
CA GLN A 350 -47.23 -16.63 -70.86
C GLN A 350 -46.96 -16.88 -72.35
N GLN A 351 -45.96 -16.23 -72.93
CA GLN A 351 -45.54 -16.47 -74.33
C GLN A 351 -45.08 -17.91 -74.56
N ALA A 352 -44.27 -18.46 -73.64
CA ALA A 352 -43.82 -19.85 -73.72
C ALA A 352 -44.99 -20.83 -73.64
N LYS A 353 -45.97 -20.55 -72.76
CA LYS A 353 -47.20 -21.32 -72.66
C LYS A 353 -48.00 -21.28 -73.96
N ASP A 354 -48.24 -20.10 -74.52
CA ASP A 354 -49.02 -19.94 -75.76
C ASP A 354 -48.30 -20.59 -76.95
N GLY A 355 -46.98 -20.45 -77.04
CA GLY A 355 -46.17 -21.10 -78.06
C GLY A 355 -46.21 -22.63 -77.97
N LEU A 356 -46.12 -23.19 -76.76
CA LEU A 356 -46.27 -24.64 -76.55
C LEU A 356 -47.68 -25.12 -76.91
N SER A 357 -48.71 -24.36 -76.54
CA SER A 357 -50.10 -24.66 -76.92
C SER A 357 -50.27 -24.68 -78.44
N GLN A 358 -49.68 -23.73 -79.17
CA GLN A 358 -49.74 -23.73 -80.63
C GLN A 358 -48.98 -24.91 -81.25
N GLN A 359 -47.78 -25.24 -80.75
CA GLN A 359 -47.04 -26.42 -81.23
C GLN A 359 -47.81 -27.72 -81.04
N ILE A 360 -48.55 -27.86 -79.93
CA ILE A 360 -49.42 -29.02 -79.70
C ILE A 360 -50.54 -29.06 -80.75
N ILE A 361 -51.22 -27.93 -81.00
CA ILE A 361 -52.28 -27.83 -82.01
C ILE A 361 -51.74 -28.16 -83.41
N ASP A 362 -50.64 -27.54 -83.82
CA ASP A 362 -50.03 -27.77 -85.13
C ASP A 362 -49.59 -29.23 -85.31
N GLY A 363 -49.06 -29.84 -84.24
CA GLY A 363 -48.68 -31.25 -84.20
C GLY A 363 -49.89 -32.18 -84.32
N ASP A 364 -50.97 -31.91 -83.57
CA ASP A 364 -52.22 -32.66 -83.63
C ASP A 364 -52.87 -32.57 -85.02
N GLU A 365 -52.84 -31.38 -85.65
CA GLU A 365 -53.36 -31.15 -87.01
C GLU A 365 -52.54 -31.92 -88.07
N SER A 366 -51.21 -31.92 -87.95
CA SER A 366 -50.34 -32.70 -88.83
C SER A 366 -50.56 -34.21 -88.68
N VAL A 367 -50.73 -34.70 -87.44
CA VAL A 367 -51.07 -36.12 -87.20
C VAL A 367 -52.43 -36.45 -87.80
N LEU A 368 -53.42 -35.57 -87.66
CA LEU A 368 -54.75 -35.74 -88.24
C LEU A 368 -54.68 -35.84 -89.78
N GLU A 369 -53.91 -34.97 -90.44
CA GLU A 369 -53.71 -35.00 -91.90
C GLU A 369 -53.10 -36.33 -92.36
N VAL A 370 -52.09 -36.84 -91.66
CA VAL A 370 -51.49 -38.15 -91.93
C VAL A 370 -52.53 -39.27 -91.78
N VAL A 371 -53.32 -39.23 -90.70
CA VAL A 371 -54.38 -40.22 -90.45
C VAL A 371 -55.45 -40.18 -91.55
N GLU A 372 -55.91 -39.00 -91.98
CA GLU A 372 -56.87 -38.84 -93.07
C GLU A 372 -56.30 -39.35 -94.41
N THR A 373 -55.03 -39.08 -94.67
CA THR A 373 -54.34 -39.58 -95.88
C THR A 373 -54.27 -41.10 -95.90
N VAL A 374 -53.87 -41.72 -94.79
CA VAL A 374 -53.83 -43.19 -94.67
C VAL A 374 -55.23 -43.77 -94.81
N LYS A 375 -56.25 -43.17 -94.17
CA LYS A 375 -57.65 -43.58 -94.30
C LYS A 375 -58.09 -43.57 -95.77
N LYS A 376 -57.88 -42.45 -96.48
CA LYS A 376 -58.25 -42.31 -97.89
C LYS A 376 -57.52 -43.32 -98.79
N SER A 377 -56.19 -43.47 -98.62
CA SER A 377 -55.42 -44.46 -99.37
C SER A 377 -55.90 -45.88 -99.13
N SER A 378 -56.39 -46.18 -97.92
CA SER A 378 -56.93 -47.49 -97.57
C SER A 378 -58.31 -47.71 -98.20
N GLU A 379 -59.18 -46.70 -98.16
CA GLU A 379 -60.48 -46.69 -98.85
C GLU A 379 -60.32 -46.88 -100.38
N ASP A 380 -59.42 -46.13 -101.01
CA ASP A 380 -59.11 -46.23 -102.43
C ASP A 380 -58.54 -47.62 -102.78
N GLY A 381 -57.63 -48.16 -101.96
CA GLY A 381 -57.06 -49.49 -102.14
C GLY A 381 -58.11 -50.61 -102.02
N ILE A 382 -59.01 -50.51 -101.04
CA ILE A 382 -60.14 -51.46 -100.88
C ILE A 382 -61.08 -51.38 -102.08
N ALA A 383 -61.40 -50.18 -102.56
CA ALA A 383 -62.26 -49.99 -103.74
C ALA A 383 -61.64 -50.60 -105.01
N ALA A 384 -60.32 -50.43 -105.21
CA ALA A 384 -59.59 -51.06 -106.31
C ALA A 384 -59.67 -52.60 -106.24
N VAL A 385 -59.40 -53.19 -105.07
CA VAL A 385 -59.51 -54.65 -104.87
C VAL A 385 -60.94 -55.14 -105.11
N GLN A 386 -61.96 -54.43 -104.63
CA GLN A 386 -63.35 -54.78 -104.91
C GLN A 386 -63.68 -54.75 -106.42
N GLN A 387 -63.10 -53.80 -107.15
CA GLN A 387 -63.26 -53.71 -108.60
C GLN A 387 -62.56 -54.87 -109.31
N ASP A 388 -61.33 -55.20 -108.92
CA ASP A 388 -60.60 -56.36 -109.45
C ASP A 388 -61.38 -57.66 -109.21
N ILE A 389 -61.92 -57.84 -108.00
CA ILE A 389 -62.79 -58.98 -107.66
C ILE A 389 -64.02 -59.02 -108.58
N LYS A 390 -64.68 -57.90 -108.86
CA LYS A 390 -65.82 -57.84 -109.79
C LYS A 390 -65.43 -58.23 -111.21
N VAL A 391 -64.28 -57.76 -111.70
CA VAL A 391 -63.78 -58.11 -113.04
C VAL A 391 -63.53 -59.61 -113.11
N VAL A 392 -62.80 -60.18 -112.15
CA VAL A 392 -62.53 -61.61 -112.08
C VAL A 392 -63.83 -62.43 -111.97
N ALA A 393 -64.79 -61.99 -111.16
CA ALA A 393 -66.09 -62.64 -111.02
C ALA A 393 -66.88 -62.63 -112.33
N ASN A 394 -66.89 -61.50 -113.05
CA ASN A 394 -67.52 -61.37 -114.37
C ASN A 394 -66.84 -62.25 -115.43
N ASP A 395 -65.50 -62.24 -115.49
CA ASP A 395 -64.73 -63.10 -116.40
C ASP A 395 -65.01 -64.59 -116.11
N LEU A 396 -65.07 -64.98 -114.84
CA LEU A 396 -65.42 -66.34 -114.44
C LEU A 396 -66.86 -66.71 -114.86
N SER A 397 -67.83 -65.81 -114.68
CA SER A 397 -69.21 -65.99 -115.15
C SER A 397 -69.29 -66.19 -116.67
N LEU A 398 -68.55 -65.39 -117.44
CA LEU A 398 -68.47 -65.51 -118.91
C LEU A 398 -67.85 -66.85 -119.34
N VAL A 399 -66.79 -67.31 -118.66
CA VAL A 399 -66.18 -68.62 -118.91
C VAL A 399 -67.15 -69.76 -118.58
N ALA A 400 -67.90 -69.64 -117.49
CA ALA A 400 -68.93 -70.62 -117.12
C ALA A 400 -70.02 -70.71 -118.20
N GLU A 401 -70.59 -69.58 -118.66
CA GLU A 401 -71.57 -69.53 -119.75
C GLU A 401 -71.02 -70.12 -121.06
N LYS A 402 -69.78 -69.79 -121.43
CA LYS A 402 -69.15 -70.35 -122.64
C LYS A 402 -68.99 -71.87 -122.55
N THR A 403 -68.68 -72.39 -121.37
CA THR A 403 -68.50 -73.83 -121.14
C THR A 403 -69.84 -74.57 -121.21
N ASP A 404 -70.91 -73.99 -120.66
CA ASP A 404 -72.28 -74.52 -120.79
C ASP A 404 -72.78 -74.51 -122.25
N GLY A 405 -72.30 -73.59 -123.09
CA GLY A 405 -72.70 -73.46 -124.50
C GLY A 405 -72.01 -74.38 -125.51
N VAL A 406 -70.99 -75.16 -125.12
CA VAL A 406 -70.27 -76.05 -126.05
C VAL A 406 -70.98 -77.40 -126.13
N TYR A 407 -71.76 -77.59 -127.20
CA TYR A 407 -72.40 -78.87 -127.53
C TYR A 407 -71.89 -79.40 -128.86
N ALA A 408 -71.41 -80.65 -128.88
CA ALA A 408 -71.15 -81.39 -130.13
C ALA A 408 -72.41 -82.18 -130.50
N GLN A 409 -73.20 -81.69 -131.46
CA GLN A 409 -74.35 -82.44 -131.99
C GLN A 409 -73.91 -83.24 -133.22
N LEU A 410 -73.82 -84.57 -133.09
CA LEU A 410 -73.43 -85.48 -134.17
C LEU A 410 -74.63 -86.33 -134.62
N ASN A 411 -75.29 -85.94 -135.72
CA ASN A 411 -76.36 -86.74 -136.35
C ASN A 411 -75.90 -87.25 -137.73
N PRO A 412 -75.29 -88.43 -137.83
CA PRO A 412 -74.96 -89.00 -139.12
C PRO A 412 -76.21 -89.58 -139.83
N PRO A 413 -76.41 -89.33 -141.14
CA PRO A 413 -77.47 -89.97 -141.92
C PRO A 413 -77.21 -91.47 -142.13
N LEU A 414 -78.21 -92.32 -141.88
CA LEU A 414 -78.12 -93.79 -141.96
C LEU A 414 -78.80 -94.32 -143.25
N ILE A 415 -78.22 -95.34 -143.88
CA ILE A 415 -78.82 -96.04 -145.03
C ILE A 415 -80.04 -96.87 -144.58
N GLY A 416 -81.20 -96.65 -145.22
CA GLY A 416 -82.46 -97.41 -144.98
C GLY A 416 -83.71 -96.56 -144.70
N SER A 417 -83.62 -95.23 -144.82
CA SER A 417 -84.76 -94.30 -144.69
C SER A 417 -85.67 -94.31 -145.92
N GLU A 418 -86.99 -94.29 -145.71
CA GLU A 418 -88.02 -94.45 -146.76
C GLU A 418 -88.24 -93.23 -147.68
N LEU A 419 -87.47 -92.14 -147.53
CA LEU A 419 -87.68 -90.89 -148.28
C LEU A 419 -86.74 -90.68 -149.48
N ASP A 420 -85.70 -91.50 -149.66
CA ASP A 420 -84.75 -91.36 -150.77
C ASP A 420 -84.69 -92.63 -151.66
N LEU A 421 -85.07 -92.48 -152.93
CA LEU A 421 -85.09 -93.52 -153.96
C LEU A 421 -83.66 -93.92 -154.40
N ILE A 422 -83.23 -95.09 -153.90
CA ILE A 422 -82.33 -96.12 -154.48
C ILE A 422 -81.37 -95.62 -155.57
N GLY A 423 -80.09 -95.42 -155.20
CA GLY A 423 -79.00 -95.23 -156.17
C GLY A 423 -77.81 -94.35 -155.75
N ASN A 424 -77.68 -93.96 -154.48
CA ASN A 424 -76.58 -93.12 -154.00
C ASN A 424 -75.57 -93.93 -153.15
N ASP A 425 -74.28 -93.79 -153.45
CA ASP A 425 -73.13 -94.54 -152.93
C ASP A 425 -72.39 -93.82 -151.78
N GLN A 426 -72.97 -92.76 -151.20
CA GLN A 426 -72.37 -91.93 -150.15
C GLN A 426 -73.06 -92.04 -148.77
N GLY A 427 -73.56 -93.22 -148.38
CA GLY A 427 -74.13 -93.48 -147.04
C GLY A 427 -73.35 -94.54 -146.25
N PHE A 428 -73.30 -94.43 -144.91
CA PHE A 428 -72.57 -95.37 -144.05
C PHE A 428 -73.45 -96.57 -143.66
N ALA A 429 -73.04 -97.77 -144.10
CA ALA A 429 -73.60 -99.04 -143.64
C ALA A 429 -72.75 -99.58 -142.47
N GLY A 430 -73.11 -99.20 -141.25
CA GLY A 430 -72.48 -99.67 -140.02
C GLY A 430 -73.39 -99.49 -138.81
N THR A 431 -73.30 -100.37 -137.82
CA THR A 431 -74.04 -100.27 -136.56
C THR A 431 -73.51 -99.12 -135.70
N TRP A 432 -74.42 -98.38 -135.05
CA TRP A 432 -74.07 -97.37 -134.03
C TRP A 432 -73.20 -98.04 -132.95
N SER A 433 -71.94 -97.64 -132.86
CA SER A 433 -70.99 -98.33 -131.98
C SER A 433 -71.20 -97.94 -130.50
N VAL A 434 -70.89 -98.86 -129.58
CA VAL A 434 -70.89 -98.63 -128.12
C VAL A 434 -70.08 -97.38 -127.73
N GLN A 435 -69.07 -97.03 -128.52
CA GLN A 435 -68.23 -95.86 -128.29
C GLN A 435 -69.00 -94.54 -128.45
N SER A 436 -70.00 -94.49 -129.33
CA SER A 436 -70.88 -93.33 -129.50
C SER A 436 -71.91 -93.21 -128.36
N ALA A 437 -72.34 -94.32 -127.75
CA ALA A 437 -73.19 -94.31 -126.57
C ALA A 437 -72.43 -93.93 -125.28
N ILE A 438 -71.13 -94.23 -125.19
CA ILE A 438 -70.28 -93.79 -124.06
C ILE A 438 -70.13 -92.26 -124.05
N ILE A 439 -70.02 -91.63 -125.21
CA ILE A 439 -69.90 -90.16 -125.32
C ILE A 439 -71.17 -89.45 -124.79
N GLU A 440 -72.37 -89.98 -125.07
CA GLU A 440 -73.61 -89.43 -124.50
C GLU A 440 -73.77 -89.77 -123.00
N GLY A 441 -73.30 -90.92 -122.55
CA GLY A 441 -73.26 -91.28 -121.13
C GLY A 441 -72.35 -90.37 -120.30
N ASP A 442 -71.17 -90.04 -120.83
CA ASP A 442 -70.21 -89.13 -120.20
C ASP A 442 -70.73 -87.67 -120.19
N LEU A 443 -71.51 -87.27 -121.21
CA LEU A 443 -72.21 -85.97 -121.25
C LEU A 443 -73.25 -85.84 -120.11
N ALA A 444 -73.98 -86.91 -119.81
CA ALA A 444 -74.93 -86.92 -118.70
C ALA A 444 -74.24 -86.90 -117.32
N LEU A 445 -73.03 -87.45 -117.21
CA LEU A 445 -72.24 -87.39 -115.98
C LEU A 445 -71.62 -86.01 -115.74
N SER A 446 -71.21 -85.31 -116.81
CA SER A 446 -70.69 -83.93 -116.75
C SER A 446 -71.71 -82.96 -116.14
N LYS A 447 -73.00 -83.09 -116.48
CA LYS A 447 -74.08 -82.26 -115.89
C LYS A 447 -74.29 -82.47 -114.39
N ARG A 448 -73.74 -83.54 -113.80
CA ARG A 448 -73.92 -83.87 -112.38
C ARG A 448 -72.78 -83.36 -111.48
N ILE A 449 -71.75 -82.72 -112.04
CA ILE A 449 -70.56 -82.23 -111.31
C ILE A 449 -70.60 -80.69 -111.12
N ASP A 450 -71.72 -80.01 -111.34
CA ASP A 450 -71.82 -78.54 -111.19
C ASP A 450 -72.12 -78.03 -109.77
N THR A 451 -72.24 -78.89 -108.76
CA THR A 451 -72.43 -78.42 -107.38
C THR A 451 -71.30 -78.88 -106.48
N THR A 452 -70.23 -78.11 -106.48
CA THR A 452 -69.28 -78.07 -105.36
C THR A 452 -69.45 -76.70 -104.70
N VAL A 453 -70.40 -76.62 -103.76
CA VAL A 453 -70.53 -75.47 -102.86
C VAL A 453 -69.37 -75.55 -101.87
N VAL A 454 -68.47 -74.55 -101.91
CA VAL A 454 -67.60 -74.24 -100.79
C VAL A 454 -68.21 -73.04 -100.10
N GLU A 455 -68.95 -73.29 -99.02
CA GLU A 455 -69.23 -72.26 -98.02
C GLU A 455 -67.94 -72.01 -97.23
N VAL A 456 -67.40 -70.81 -97.35
CA VAL A 456 -66.44 -70.28 -96.38
C VAL A 456 -67.25 -69.40 -95.44
N ASP A 457 -67.36 -69.85 -94.18
CA ASP A 457 -68.07 -69.17 -93.11
C ASP A 457 -67.63 -67.70 -92.97
N ASP A 458 -68.67 -66.88 -92.98
CA ASP A 458 -68.75 -65.43 -92.85
C ASP A 458 -67.98 -64.92 -91.62
N LEU A 459 -66.90 -64.20 -91.87
CA LEU A 459 -66.22 -63.37 -90.88
C LEU A 459 -67.15 -62.21 -90.49
N ARG A 460 -67.72 -62.24 -89.30
CA ARG A 460 -68.33 -61.05 -88.68
C ARG A 460 -67.51 -60.60 -87.47
N ALA A 461 -66.71 -59.57 -87.68
CA ALA A 461 -66.37 -58.62 -86.62
C ALA A 461 -67.03 -57.27 -86.99
N TYR A 462 -68.02 -56.92 -86.17
CA TYR A 462 -68.70 -55.62 -86.15
C TYR A 462 -67.73 -54.51 -85.69
N ALA A 463 -68.15 -53.27 -85.98
CA ALA A 463 -67.57 -51.98 -85.60
C ALA A 463 -67.11 -51.86 -84.13
#